data_AF-A0A2S2N6M8-F1
#
_entry.id   AF-A0A2S2N6M8-F1
#
_cell.length_a   1.000
_cell.length_b   1.000
_cell.length_c   1.000
_cell.angle_alpha   90.00
_cell.angle_beta   90.00
_cell.angle_gamma   90.00
#
_symmetry.space_group_name_H-M   'P 1'
#
loop_
_entity.id
_entity.type
_entity.pdbx_description
1 polymer ?
#
loop_
_entity_poly.entity_id
_entity_poly.type
_entity_poly.pdbx_seq_one_letter_code
_entity_poly.pdbx_strand_id
1 'polypeptide(L)'
;MTWQPNTTTMNKQNKTSMYTEYGNLIKELEQYMPQFKATIKDLQEPSQSFVTDFYTDVFSEFFCDVNNLTEIHINQNLTYNEMYSETVPILNMCTALKYIYSKLGIDDFGLNDICDPSEFFDIIIRYL
;
A
#
# COMPACT_ATOMS: atom_id res chain seq x y z
N MET A 1 40.16 24.80 14.81
CA MET A 1 38.93 25.00 14.03
C MET A 1 38.37 23.64 13.69
N THR A 2 37.34 23.20 14.40
CA THR A 2 36.60 21.97 14.10
C THR A 2 35.58 22.29 13.00
N TRP A 3 35.83 21.80 11.79
CA TRP A 3 34.82 21.78 10.73
C TRP A 3 33.66 20.88 11.20
N GLN A 4 32.51 21.48 11.50
CA GLN A 4 31.27 20.73 11.64
C GLN A 4 30.62 20.59 10.27
N PRO A 5 30.24 19.38 9.82
CA PRO A 5 29.43 19.23 8.63
C PRO A 5 28.09 19.91 8.87
N ASN A 6 27.64 20.68 7.88
CA ASN A 6 26.42 21.46 7.93
C ASN A 6 25.21 20.50 7.81
N THR A 7 24.86 19.83 8.90
CA THR A 7 23.79 18.80 8.98
C THR A 7 22.43 19.32 8.50
N THR A 8 22.20 20.63 8.61
CA THR A 8 20.96 21.30 8.19
C THR A 8 20.77 21.32 6.67
N THR A 9 21.85 21.31 5.88
CA THR A 9 21.75 21.34 4.41
C THR A 9 21.55 19.95 3.80
N MET A 10 22.20 18.92 4.36
CA MET A 10 21.99 17.52 3.95
C MET A 10 20.55 17.05 4.24
N ASN A 11 19.98 17.39 5.40
CA ASN A 11 18.60 17.04 5.74
C ASN A 11 17.55 17.72 4.85
N LYS A 12 17.83 18.93 4.34
CA LYS A 12 16.93 19.61 3.40
C LYS A 12 17.01 19.01 1.99
N GLN A 13 18.21 18.70 1.51
CA GLN A 13 18.40 18.08 0.19
C GLN A 13 17.73 16.70 0.10
N ASN A 14 17.86 15.87 1.14
CA ASN A 14 17.22 14.56 1.18
C ASN A 14 15.68 14.66 1.21
N LYS A 15 15.13 15.61 1.97
CA LYS A 15 13.68 15.85 1.97
C LYS A 15 13.18 16.28 0.59
N THR A 16 13.83 17.25 -0.06
CA THR A 16 13.41 17.73 -1.38
C THR A 16 13.49 16.65 -2.47
N SER A 17 14.48 15.75 -2.41
CA SER A 17 14.56 14.58 -3.30
C SER A 17 13.35 13.66 -3.11
N MET A 18 13.06 13.29 -1.86
CA MET A 18 11.97 12.39 -1.51
C MET A 18 10.59 12.96 -1.90
N TYR A 19 10.36 14.26 -1.70
CA TYR A 19 9.13 14.93 -2.16
C TYR A 19 8.98 14.88 -3.68
N THR A 20 10.09 14.93 -4.43
CA THR A 20 10.07 14.84 -5.90
C THR A 20 9.77 13.41 -6.35
N GLU A 21 10.36 12.41 -5.68
CA GLU A 21 10.10 10.99 -5.95
C GLU A 21 8.63 10.62 -5.71
N TYR A 22 8.06 10.98 -4.55
CA TYR A 22 6.64 10.74 -4.29
C TYR A 22 5.72 11.47 -5.27
N GLY A 23 6.06 12.71 -5.64
CA GLY A 23 5.30 13.44 -6.64
C GLY A 23 5.34 12.81 -8.03
N ASN A 24 6.43 12.13 -8.39
CA ASN A 24 6.53 11.39 -9.64
C ASN A 24 5.76 10.07 -9.58
N LEU A 25 5.88 9.33 -8.47
CA LEU A 25 5.15 8.08 -8.26
C LEU A 25 3.63 8.28 -8.34
N ILE A 26 3.11 9.31 -7.68
CA ILE A 26 1.66 9.63 -7.75
C ILE A 26 1.25 9.88 -9.21
N LYS A 27 2.02 10.65 -9.97
CA LYS A 27 1.71 10.93 -11.38
C LYS A 27 1.75 9.69 -12.25
N GLU A 28 2.67 8.78 -11.97
CA GLU A 28 2.79 7.51 -12.69
C GLU A 28 1.58 6.61 -12.38
N LEU A 29 1.23 6.45 -11.10
CA LEU A 29 0.04 5.71 -10.70
C LEU A 29 -1.25 6.31 -11.28
N GLU A 30 -1.38 7.64 -11.33
CA GLU A 30 -2.53 8.31 -11.95
C GLU A 30 -2.61 8.08 -13.47
N GLN A 31 -1.53 7.71 -14.14
CA GLN A 31 -1.57 7.34 -15.57
C GLN A 31 -2.15 5.94 -15.78
N TYR A 32 -1.83 5.00 -14.88
CA TYR A 32 -2.34 3.63 -14.94
C TYR A 32 -3.74 3.49 -14.33
N MET A 33 -4.03 4.25 -13.28
CA MET A 33 -5.30 4.24 -12.54
C MET A 33 -5.80 5.69 -12.37
N PRO A 34 -6.51 6.26 -13.36
CA PRO A 34 -6.94 7.68 -13.32
C PRO A 34 -7.82 8.07 -12.13
N GLN A 35 -8.54 7.08 -11.57
CA GLN A 35 -9.36 7.19 -10.37
C GLN A 35 -8.52 7.34 -9.09
N PHE A 36 -7.27 6.87 -9.09
CA PHE A 36 -6.38 6.97 -7.95
C PHE A 36 -6.11 8.43 -7.63
N LYS A 37 -6.25 8.79 -6.35
CA LYS A 37 -6.02 10.14 -5.83
C LYS A 37 -5.28 10.01 -4.52
N ALA A 38 -4.05 10.51 -4.49
CA ALA A 38 -3.22 10.50 -3.30
C ALA A 38 -2.48 11.82 -3.14
N THR A 39 -2.21 12.17 -1.89
CA THR A 39 -1.29 13.24 -1.53
C THR A 39 0.08 12.64 -1.21
N ILE A 40 1.11 13.49 -1.23
CA ILE A 40 2.45 13.06 -0.78
C ILE A 40 2.41 12.59 0.69
N LYS A 41 1.51 13.17 1.50
CA LYS A 41 1.35 12.76 2.89
C LYS A 41 0.85 11.32 3.00
N ASP A 42 -0.07 10.91 2.13
CA ASP A 42 -0.62 9.54 2.15
C ASP A 42 0.45 8.49 1.84
N LEU A 43 1.49 8.85 1.08
CA LEU A 43 2.64 7.96 0.85
C LEU A 43 3.68 8.03 1.98
N GLN A 44 3.84 9.16 2.65
CA GLN A 44 4.77 9.33 3.77
C GLN A 44 4.26 8.69 5.06
N GLU A 45 2.95 8.79 5.30
CA GLU A 45 2.26 8.34 6.50
C GLU A 45 0.99 7.58 6.07
N PRO A 46 1.14 6.43 5.39
CA PRO A 46 -0.01 5.68 4.91
C PRO A 46 -0.89 5.25 6.08
N SER A 47 -2.21 5.44 5.92
CA SER A 47 -3.19 4.83 6.81
C SER A 47 -3.60 3.46 6.26
N GLN A 48 -4.08 2.58 7.13
CA GLN A 48 -4.68 1.32 6.68
C GLN A 48 -5.78 1.56 5.64
N SER A 49 -6.66 2.56 5.85
CA SER A 49 -7.74 2.87 4.92
C SER A 49 -7.21 3.26 3.53
N PHE A 50 -6.16 4.08 3.48
CA PHE A 50 -5.53 4.47 2.22
C PHE A 50 -4.95 3.26 1.48
N VAL A 51 -4.28 2.35 2.20
CA VAL A 51 -3.72 1.13 1.61
C VAL A 51 -4.81 0.19 1.11
N THR A 52 -5.88 0.00 1.87
CA THR A 52 -7.01 -0.85 1.44
C THR A 52 -7.72 -0.28 0.23
N ASP A 53 -7.92 1.04 0.17
CA ASP A 53 -8.55 1.71 -0.97
C ASP A 53 -7.66 1.59 -2.21
N PHE A 54 -6.35 1.85 -2.06
CA PHE A 54 -5.37 1.69 -3.14
C PHE A 54 -5.40 0.28 -3.74
N TYR A 55 -5.31 -0.76 -2.91
CA TYR A 55 -5.33 -2.13 -3.44
C TYR A 55 -6.67 -2.54 -4.02
N THR A 56 -7.77 -1.99 -3.51
CA THR A 56 -9.09 -2.18 -4.10
C THR A 56 -9.15 -1.58 -5.51
N ASP A 57 -8.60 -0.40 -5.72
CA ASP A 57 -8.48 0.23 -7.05
C ASP A 57 -7.58 -0.60 -7.97
N VAL A 58 -6.44 -1.07 -7.47
CA VAL A 58 -5.53 -1.96 -8.22
C VAL A 58 -6.25 -3.23 -8.69
N PHE A 59 -6.96 -3.90 -7.78
CA PHE A 59 -7.71 -5.11 -8.15
C PHE A 59 -8.83 -4.82 -9.14
N SER A 60 -9.51 -3.68 -9.01
CA SER A 60 -10.54 -3.25 -9.97
C SER A 60 -9.96 -3.04 -11.37
N GLU A 61 -8.76 -2.44 -11.47
CA GLU A 61 -8.06 -2.22 -12.74
C GLU A 61 -7.65 -3.55 -13.41
N PHE A 62 -7.31 -4.57 -12.62
CA PHE A 62 -7.04 -5.92 -13.12
C PHE A 62 -8.32 -6.75 -13.41
N PHE A 63 -9.51 -6.14 -13.35
CA PHE A 63 -10.81 -6.79 -13.52
C PHE A 63 -11.06 -7.95 -12.53
N CYS A 64 -10.42 -7.89 -11.36
CA CYS A 64 -10.74 -8.80 -10.27
C CYS A 64 -12.12 -8.43 -9.69
N ASP A 65 -12.92 -9.45 -9.36
CA ASP A 65 -14.18 -9.23 -8.66
C ASP A 65 -13.89 -8.81 -7.21
N VAL A 66 -13.99 -7.51 -6.94
CA VAL A 66 -13.75 -6.94 -5.61
C VAL A 66 -14.74 -7.47 -4.57
N ASN A 67 -15.95 -7.89 -4.98
CA ASN A 67 -16.90 -8.49 -4.03
C ASN A 67 -16.36 -9.81 -3.47
N ASN A 68 -15.65 -10.58 -4.29
CA ASN A 68 -14.94 -11.77 -3.82
C ASN A 68 -13.80 -11.45 -2.85
N LEU A 69 -13.29 -10.21 -2.82
CA LEU A 69 -12.30 -9.80 -1.83
C LEU A 69 -12.97 -9.35 -0.52
N THR A 70 -14.16 -8.77 -0.58
CA THR A 70 -14.86 -8.20 0.59
C THR A 70 -15.85 -9.14 1.25
N GLU A 71 -16.23 -10.25 0.60
CA GLU A 71 -17.18 -11.21 1.15
C GLU A 71 -16.52 -12.29 2.02
N ILE A 72 -17.31 -12.79 2.98
CA ILE A 72 -16.96 -13.97 3.78
C ILE A 72 -17.24 -15.21 2.94
N HIS A 73 -16.21 -16.00 2.68
CA HIS A 73 -16.32 -17.20 1.88
C HIS A 73 -16.79 -18.39 2.73
N ILE A 74 -17.63 -19.25 2.14
CA ILE A 74 -18.18 -20.44 2.82
C ILE A 74 -17.08 -21.35 3.38
N ASN A 75 -15.92 -21.41 2.72
CA ASN A 75 -14.77 -22.21 3.13
C ASN A 75 -14.02 -21.67 4.37
N GLN A 76 -14.32 -20.46 4.83
CA GLN A 76 -13.71 -19.85 6.03
C GLN A 76 -14.32 -20.38 7.34
N ASN A 77 -15.47 -21.09 7.28
CA ASN A 77 -16.10 -21.79 8.41
C ASN A 77 -16.21 -20.95 9.70
N LEU A 78 -16.61 -19.68 9.56
CA LEU A 78 -16.76 -18.76 10.70
C LEU A 78 -18.13 -18.96 11.37
N THR A 79 -18.13 -19.14 12.70
CA THR A 79 -19.37 -19.31 13.49
C THR A 79 -20.14 -18.00 13.67
N TYR A 80 -19.46 -16.85 13.57
CA TYR A 80 -20.02 -15.52 13.82
C TYR A 80 -19.63 -14.53 12.72
N ASN A 81 -20.12 -14.75 11.50
CA ASN A 81 -19.76 -13.98 10.30
C ASN A 81 -19.81 -12.46 10.52
N GLU A 82 -20.86 -11.95 11.16
CA GLU A 82 -21.05 -10.52 11.38
C GLU A 82 -19.91 -9.88 12.19
N MET A 83 -19.34 -10.61 13.16
CA MET A 83 -18.24 -10.11 14.01
C MET A 83 -16.92 -9.96 13.25
N TYR A 84 -16.77 -10.63 12.12
CA TYR A 84 -15.55 -10.63 11.31
C TYR A 84 -15.72 -9.90 9.98
N SER A 85 -16.86 -9.22 9.79
CA SER A 85 -17.20 -8.49 8.56
C SER A 85 -16.14 -7.44 8.17
N GLU A 86 -15.44 -6.85 9.14
CA GLU A 86 -14.34 -5.90 8.88
C GLU A 86 -12.98 -6.60 8.73
N THR A 87 -12.76 -7.74 9.39
CA THR A 87 -11.46 -8.43 9.41
C THR A 87 -11.24 -9.30 8.18
N VAL A 88 -12.29 -10.00 7.73
CA VAL A 88 -12.20 -10.92 6.60
C VAL A 88 -11.77 -10.25 5.29
N PRO A 89 -12.30 -9.08 4.90
CA PRO A 89 -11.85 -8.37 3.72
C PRO A 89 -10.34 -8.12 3.70
N ILE A 90 -9.76 -7.75 4.85
CA ILE A 90 -8.33 -7.49 5.00
C ILE A 90 -7.53 -8.79 4.81
N LEU A 91 -8.00 -9.91 5.39
CA LEU A 91 -7.35 -11.21 5.24
C LEU A 91 -7.40 -11.73 3.80
N ASN A 92 -8.53 -11.55 3.11
CA ASN A 92 -8.70 -11.90 1.71
C ASN A 92 -7.74 -11.09 0.83
N MET A 93 -7.69 -9.76 1.04
CA MET A 93 -6.77 -8.86 0.35
C MET A 93 -5.31 -9.26 0.60
N CYS A 94 -4.92 -9.48 1.86
CA CYS A 94 -3.58 -9.93 2.22
C CYS A 94 -3.20 -11.23 1.51
N THR A 95 -4.13 -12.20 1.45
CA THR A 95 -3.90 -13.48 0.79
C THR A 95 -3.68 -13.31 -0.72
N ALA A 96 -4.52 -12.49 -1.37
CA ALA A 96 -4.40 -12.21 -2.80
C ALA A 96 -3.09 -11.49 -3.13
N LEU A 97 -2.76 -10.44 -2.39
CA LEU A 97 -1.53 -9.67 -2.57
C LEU A 97 -0.29 -10.51 -2.31
N LYS A 98 -0.27 -11.32 -1.25
CA LYS A 98 0.84 -12.22 -0.97
C LYS A 98 1.10 -13.20 -2.12
N TYR A 99 0.03 -13.69 -2.75
CA TYR A 99 0.17 -14.53 -3.94
C TYR A 99 0.80 -13.74 -5.10
N ILE A 100 0.32 -12.53 -5.39
CA ILE A 100 0.85 -11.68 -6.48
C ILE A 100 2.31 -11.32 -6.24
N TYR A 101 2.65 -10.79 -5.06
CA TYR A 101 4.01 -10.40 -4.69
C TYR A 101 4.98 -11.58 -4.73
N SER A 102 4.55 -12.79 -4.34
CA SER A 102 5.40 -13.99 -4.50
C SER A 102 5.76 -14.30 -5.96
N LYS A 103 4.91 -13.92 -6.93
CA LYS A 103 5.23 -14.06 -8.37
C LYS A 103 6.23 -13.01 -8.86
N LEU A 104 6.36 -11.91 -8.13
CA LEU A 104 7.32 -10.84 -8.38
C LEU A 104 8.63 -11.05 -7.59
N GLY A 105 8.73 -12.11 -6.79
CA GLY A 105 9.91 -12.41 -5.97
C GLY A 105 9.95 -11.68 -4.62
N ILE A 106 8.80 -11.18 -4.15
CA ILE A 106 8.64 -10.50 -2.87
C ILE A 106 7.88 -11.45 -1.93
N ASP A 107 8.61 -12.07 -1.02
CA ASP A 107 8.08 -13.12 -0.13
C ASP A 107 7.74 -12.63 1.29
N ASP A 108 8.14 -11.40 1.62
CA ASP A 108 7.97 -10.80 2.95
C ASP A 108 6.68 -9.97 3.12
N PHE A 109 5.89 -9.79 2.06
CA PHE A 109 4.58 -9.14 2.14
C PHE A 109 3.65 -9.89 3.12
N GLY A 110 3.03 -9.12 4.02
CA GLY A 110 2.17 -9.64 5.06
C GLY A 110 1.12 -8.65 5.56
N LEU A 111 0.47 -9.03 6.66
CA LEU A 111 -0.68 -8.28 7.19
C LEU A 111 -0.28 -6.88 7.70
N ASN A 112 0.94 -6.73 8.22
CA ASN A 112 1.43 -5.45 8.73
C ASN A 112 1.54 -4.41 7.60
N ASP A 113 1.83 -4.82 6.38
CA ASP A 113 1.91 -3.92 5.22
C ASP A 113 0.54 -3.32 4.84
N ILE A 114 -0.55 -3.85 5.41
CA ILE A 114 -1.91 -3.34 5.25
C ILE A 114 -2.40 -2.65 6.54
N CYS A 115 -2.26 -3.31 7.70
CA CYS A 115 -2.84 -2.83 8.96
C CYS A 115 -2.00 -1.78 9.69
N ASP A 116 -0.69 -1.82 9.53
CA ASP A 116 0.25 -0.87 10.13
C ASP A 116 1.32 -0.49 9.10
N PRO A 117 0.91 0.10 7.97
CA PRO A 117 1.80 0.33 6.85
C PRO A 117 2.87 1.34 7.28
N SER A 118 4.13 0.96 7.07
CA SER A 118 5.27 1.84 7.33
C SER A 118 5.68 2.57 6.03
N GLU A 119 6.71 3.41 6.11
CA GLU A 119 7.35 4.03 4.94
C GLU A 119 7.79 3.00 3.87
N PHE A 120 7.87 1.70 4.20
CA PHE A 120 8.08 0.60 3.24
C PHE A 120 6.97 0.43 2.21
N PHE A 121 5.80 1.07 2.39
CA PHE A 121 4.73 1.06 1.40
C PHE A 121 5.20 1.58 0.02
N ASP A 122 6.15 2.51 -0.03
CA ASP A 122 6.78 2.98 -1.28
C ASP A 122 7.48 1.84 -2.05
N ILE A 123 8.24 1.00 -1.34
CA ILE A 123 8.95 -0.13 -1.95
C ILE A 123 7.94 -1.07 -2.58
N ILE A 124 6.84 -1.33 -1.87
CA ILE A 124 5.79 -2.24 -2.31
C ILE A 124 5.07 -1.72 -3.56
N ILE A 125 4.74 -0.42 -3.61
CA ILE A 125 4.13 0.21 -4.80
C ILE A 125 5.07 0.12 -6.01
N ARG A 126 6.39 0.34 -5.83
CA ARG A 126 7.36 0.36 -6.94
C ARG A 126 7.49 -0.96 -7.71
N TYR A 127 6.92 -2.06 -7.22
CA TYR A 127 6.95 -3.36 -7.89
C TYR A 127 5.63 -3.72 -8.61
N LEU A 128 4.61 -2.86 -8.55
CA LEU A 128 3.40 -2.97 -9.36
C LEU A 128 3.58 -2.25 -10.70
#